data_AF-A0A7T5JRG9-F1
#
_entry.id   AF-A0A7T5JRG9-F1
#
_cell.length_a   1.000
_cell.length_b   1.000
_cell.length_c   1.000
_cell.angle_alpha   90.00
_cell.angle_beta   90.00
_cell.angle_gamma   90.00
#
_symmetry.space_group_name_H-M   'P 1'
#
loop_
_entity.id
_entity.type
_entity.pdbx_description
1 polymer ?
#
loop_
_entity_poly.entity_id
_entity_poly.type
_entity_poly.pdbx_seq_one_letter_code
_entity_poly.pdbx_strand_id
1 'polypeptide(L)'
;MKIVPDAVGQSDGALVFWEETPEIGTKWPLSANVVDEIRWGVGSLEQEDCLVLYLFSKQEVAELYLPEQLPTSPDEAVEVWKVLCAWRPELIKVRYGSSPADTNKQVTFLLPASEGEDIVDKLRLFKDAALPATSQAEPAGGKADSSMPKELLLRVASCLEETAQSAD
;
A
#
# COMPACT_ATOMS: atom_id res chain seq x y z
N MET A 1 -4.65 12.31 4.49
CA MET A 1 -3.31 12.91 4.33
C MET A 1 -2.59 12.06 3.32
N LYS A 2 -2.13 12.66 2.23
CA LYS A 2 -1.36 11.97 1.19
C LYS A 2 0.11 11.83 1.59
N ILE A 3 0.65 10.63 1.41
CA ILE A 3 2.06 10.26 1.58
C ILE A 3 2.49 9.61 0.27
N VAL A 4 3.54 10.16 -0.35
CA VAL A 4 4.13 9.60 -1.58
C VAL A 4 5.57 9.25 -1.25
N PRO A 5 5.90 7.97 -1.05
CA PRO A 5 7.23 7.58 -0.67
C PRO A 5 8.20 7.71 -1.84
N ASP A 6 9.39 8.20 -1.54
CA ASP A 6 10.53 8.27 -2.45
C ASP A 6 11.36 6.98 -2.41
N ALA A 7 11.29 6.21 -1.31
CA ALA A 7 12.01 4.95 -1.15
C ALA A 7 11.29 3.98 -0.20
N VAL A 8 11.69 2.71 -0.28
CA VAL A 8 11.23 1.64 0.61
C VAL A 8 12.40 0.86 1.19
N GLY A 9 12.27 0.39 2.42
CA GLY A 9 13.26 -0.44 3.09
C GLY A 9 12.64 -1.30 4.19
N GLN A 10 13.50 -1.91 4.99
CA GLN A 10 13.09 -2.74 6.12
C GLN A 10 13.82 -2.33 7.40
N SER A 11 13.11 -2.32 8.54
CA SER A 11 13.68 -2.05 9.86
C SER A 11 12.83 -2.69 10.95
N ASP A 12 13.45 -3.53 11.77
CA ASP A 12 12.81 -4.20 12.92
C ASP A 12 11.57 -5.01 12.52
N GLY A 13 11.69 -5.79 11.43
CA GLY A 13 10.60 -6.63 10.93
C GLY A 13 9.48 -5.86 10.18
N ALA A 14 9.65 -4.55 9.98
CA ALA A 14 8.65 -3.72 9.32
C ALA A 14 9.13 -3.13 7.99
N LEU A 15 8.19 -2.93 7.06
CA LEU A 15 8.41 -2.05 5.93
C LEU A 15 8.52 -0.60 6.39
N VAL A 16 9.52 0.07 5.86
CA VAL A 16 9.79 1.48 6.07
C VAL A 16 9.63 2.20 4.75
N PHE A 17 8.68 3.11 4.68
CA PHE A 17 8.53 4.03 3.57
C PHE A 17 9.21 5.34 3.95
N TRP A 18 9.97 5.92 3.03
CA TRP A 18 10.63 7.21 3.25
C TRP A 18 10.04 8.27 2.33
N GLU A 19 9.77 9.46 2.87
CA GLU A 19 9.33 10.64 2.11
C GLU A 19 10.16 11.85 2.54
N GLU A 20 10.58 12.71 1.61
CA GLU A 20 11.35 13.91 1.98
C GLU A 20 10.53 14.91 2.83
N THR A 21 9.22 15.00 2.59
CA THR A 21 8.33 15.99 3.22
C THR A 21 8.12 15.76 4.72
N PRO A 22 8.41 16.75 5.59
CA PRO A 22 8.26 16.59 7.04
C PRO A 22 6.82 16.78 7.56
N GLU A 23 5.84 16.97 6.68
CA GLU A 23 4.43 17.23 7.08
C GLU A 23 3.84 16.11 7.94
N ILE A 24 4.31 14.88 7.75
CA ILE A 24 3.80 13.72 8.49
C ILE A 24 4.04 13.85 9.99
N GLY A 25 5.21 14.36 10.40
CA GLY A 25 5.53 14.58 11.81
C GLY A 25 4.72 15.69 12.46
N THR A 26 4.08 16.56 11.67
CA THR A 26 3.22 17.63 12.17
C THR A 26 1.77 17.16 12.33
N LYS A 27 1.27 16.36 11.38
CA LYS A 27 -0.09 15.77 11.43
C LYS A 27 -0.16 14.62 12.44
N TRP A 28 0.90 13.81 12.51
CA TRP A 28 1.01 12.68 13.42
C TRP A 28 2.13 12.91 14.45
N PRO A 29 1.90 13.75 15.47
CA PRO A 29 2.93 14.11 16.45
C PRO A 29 3.32 12.95 17.36
N LEU A 30 2.49 11.91 17.46
CA LEU A 30 2.83 10.69 18.15
C LEU A 30 3.69 9.81 17.24
N SER A 31 4.83 9.36 17.76
CA SER A 31 5.72 8.44 17.05
C SER A 31 5.09 7.06 16.79
N ALA A 32 4.00 6.73 17.50
CA ALA A 32 3.23 5.50 17.31
C ALA A 32 1.73 5.81 17.29
N ASN A 33 1.04 5.35 16.25
CA ASN A 33 -0.40 5.51 16.04
C ASN A 33 -1.02 4.15 15.79
N VAL A 34 -2.10 3.86 16.52
CA VAL A 34 -2.86 2.63 16.35
C VAL A 34 -3.84 2.83 15.21
N VAL A 35 -3.79 1.96 14.21
CA VAL A 35 -4.68 1.96 13.06
C VAL A 35 -5.92 1.13 13.42
N ASP A 36 -7.09 1.75 13.30
CA ASP A 36 -8.38 1.11 13.59
C ASP A 36 -8.85 0.26 12.39
N GLU A 37 -8.57 0.73 11.18
CA GLU A 37 -9.00 0.10 9.93
C GLU A 37 -7.98 0.31 8.82
N ILE A 38 -7.84 -0.69 7.95
CA ILE A 38 -7.07 -0.59 6.70
C ILE A 38 -7.98 -0.84 5.51
N ARG A 39 -7.79 -0.08 4.44
CA ARG A 39 -8.45 -0.29 3.14
C ARG A 39 -7.47 -0.11 1.99
N TRP A 40 -7.84 -0.69 0.85
CA TRP A 40 -7.14 -0.53 -0.42
C TRP A 40 -7.99 0.27 -1.40
N GLY A 41 -7.31 1.01 -2.26
CA GLY A 41 -7.93 1.67 -3.41
C GLY A 41 -6.94 1.92 -4.52
N VAL A 42 -7.41 2.63 -5.55
CA VAL A 42 -6.63 3.02 -6.73
C VAL A 42 -6.46 4.53 -6.72
N GLY A 43 -5.23 4.99 -6.92
CA GLY A 43 -4.91 6.39 -7.13
C GLY A 43 -4.05 6.56 -8.38
N SER A 44 -3.61 7.79 -8.65
CA SER A 44 -2.69 8.06 -9.75
C SER A 44 -1.54 8.98 -9.28
N LEU A 45 -0.33 8.68 -9.74
CA LEU A 45 0.90 9.46 -9.57
C LEU A 45 1.47 9.74 -10.95
N GLU A 46 1.74 11.00 -11.29
CA GLU A 46 2.36 11.38 -12.58
C GLU A 46 1.69 10.76 -13.84
N GLN A 47 0.36 10.54 -13.79
CA GLN A 47 -0.45 9.92 -14.85
C GLN A 47 -0.35 8.38 -14.93
N GLU A 48 0.35 7.74 -14.00
CA GLU A 48 0.38 6.30 -13.81
C GLU A 48 -0.51 5.90 -12.64
N ASP A 49 -1.26 4.81 -12.80
CA ASP A 49 -2.09 4.29 -11.73
C ASP A 49 -1.24 3.60 -10.66
N CYS A 50 -1.64 3.74 -9.40
CA CYS A 50 -0.95 3.17 -8.26
C CYS A 50 -1.93 2.62 -7.22
N LEU A 51 -1.44 1.72 -6.37
CA LEU A 51 -2.19 1.21 -5.25
C LEU A 51 -2.18 2.25 -4.11
N VAL A 52 -3.31 2.45 -3.45
CA VAL A 52 -3.38 3.32 -2.26
C VAL A 52 -3.73 2.50 -1.04
N LEU A 53 -2.86 2.53 -0.02
CA LEU A 53 -3.14 1.99 1.30
C LEU A 53 -3.70 3.09 2.19
N TYR A 54 -4.96 2.92 2.61
CA TYR A 54 -5.62 3.80 3.56
C TYR A 54 -5.45 3.25 4.97
N LEU A 55 -4.87 4.05 5.86
CA LEU A 55 -4.71 3.77 7.29
C LEU A 55 -5.59 4.73 8.08
N PHE A 56 -6.68 4.22 8.64
CA PHE A 56 -7.62 5.01 9.43
C PHE A 56 -7.22 4.95 10.91
N SER A 57 -7.01 6.10 11.55
CA SER A 57 -6.78 6.18 13.00
C SER A 57 -7.57 7.33 13.60
N LYS A 58 -8.49 7.01 14.50
CA LYS A 58 -9.39 7.93 15.20
C LYS A 58 -10.12 8.91 14.26
N GLN A 59 -9.53 10.08 14.00
CA GLN A 59 -10.11 11.16 13.20
C GLN A 59 -9.28 11.49 11.96
N GLU A 60 -8.17 10.79 11.75
CA GLU A 60 -7.25 11.04 10.66
C GLU A 60 -7.12 9.81 9.77
N VAL A 61 -6.81 10.07 8.51
CA VAL A 61 -6.54 9.05 7.50
C VAL A 61 -5.18 9.35 6.90
N ALA A 62 -4.28 8.37 6.93
CA ALA A 62 -3.07 8.39 6.12
C ALA A 62 -3.32 7.60 4.83
N GLU A 63 -2.94 8.18 3.69
CA GLU A 63 -3.15 7.66 2.36
C GLU A 63 -1.76 7.47 1.75
N LEU A 64 -1.27 6.23 1.79
CA LEU A 64 0.04 5.90 1.26
C LEU A 64 -0.09 5.46 -0.19
N TYR A 65 0.40 6.28 -1.11
CA TYR A 65 0.38 6.02 -2.55
C TYR A 65 1.58 5.16 -2.91
N LEU A 66 1.35 3.94 -3.35
CA LEU A 66 2.36 2.91 -3.55
C LEU A 66 2.58 2.69 -5.06
N PRO A 67 3.58 3.35 -5.66
CA PRO A 67 3.94 3.06 -7.05
C PRO A 67 4.41 1.60 -7.18
N GLU A 68 4.47 1.10 -8.41
CA GLU A 68 4.87 -0.29 -8.68
C GLU A 68 6.27 -0.59 -8.14
N GLN A 69 7.20 0.35 -8.34
CA GLN A 69 8.58 0.23 -7.91
C GLN A 69 9.01 1.40 -7.04
N LEU A 70 9.80 1.08 -6.02
CA LEU A 70 10.49 2.07 -5.20
C LEU A 70 11.96 1.69 -5.05
N PRO A 71 12.87 2.66 -5.01
CA PRO A 71 14.26 2.39 -4.71
C PRO A 71 14.42 1.87 -3.28
N THR A 72 15.31 0.89 -3.12
CA THR A 72 15.83 0.46 -1.80
C THR A 72 17.23 1.04 -1.56
N SER A 73 17.93 1.37 -2.65
CA SER A 73 19.22 2.05 -2.67
C SER A 73 19.38 2.85 -3.98
N PRO A 74 20.44 3.66 -4.16
CA PRO A 74 20.66 4.40 -5.41
C PRO A 74 20.76 3.53 -6.68
N ASP A 75 21.21 2.28 -6.53
CA ASP A 75 21.46 1.36 -7.65
C ASP A 75 20.43 0.22 -7.74
N GLU A 76 19.43 0.18 -6.84
CA GLU A 76 18.49 -0.92 -6.72
C GLU A 76 17.06 -0.45 -6.41
N ALA A 77 16.09 -1.08 -7.07
CA ALA A 77 14.67 -0.89 -6.83
C ALA A 77 13.95 -2.23 -6.69
N VAL A 78 12.81 -2.21 -5.99
CA VAL A 78 11.98 -3.39 -5.76
C VAL A 78 10.55 -3.14 -6.18
N GLU A 79 9.88 -4.20 -6.65
CA GLU A 79 8.45 -4.18 -6.90
C GLU A 79 7.70 -4.20 -5.56
N VAL A 80 7.19 -3.03 -5.16
CA VAL A 80 6.63 -2.78 -3.82
C VAL A 80 5.47 -3.73 -3.53
N TRP A 81 4.65 -4.01 -4.54
CA TRP A 81 3.47 -4.86 -4.41
C TRP A 81 3.84 -6.32 -4.12
N LYS A 82 4.96 -6.81 -4.68
CA LYS A 82 5.51 -8.14 -4.36
C LYS A 82 5.99 -8.19 -2.91
N VAL A 83 6.72 -7.16 -2.48
CA VAL A 83 7.19 -7.05 -1.11
C VAL A 83 6.01 -7.05 -0.13
N LEU A 84 4.94 -6.34 -0.43
CA LEU A 84 3.71 -6.31 0.37
C LEU A 84 2.99 -7.67 0.41
N CYS A 85 2.95 -8.41 -0.70
CA CYS A 85 2.30 -9.72 -0.74
C CYS A 85 3.08 -10.78 0.05
N ALA A 86 4.42 -10.70 0.06
CA ALA A 86 5.29 -11.66 0.74
C ALA A 86 5.48 -11.37 2.24
N TRP A 87 5.15 -10.17 2.70
CA TRP A 87 5.34 -9.73 4.07
C TRP A 87 4.04 -9.86 4.90
N ARG A 88 4.18 -10.25 6.17
CA ARG A 88 3.08 -10.24 7.15
C ARG A 88 3.26 -9.09 8.14
N PRO A 89 2.52 -7.98 7.97
CA PRO A 89 2.81 -6.80 8.75
C PRO A 89 2.04 -6.69 10.05
N GLU A 90 2.78 -6.46 11.13
CA GLU A 90 2.20 -5.96 12.38
C GLU A 90 2.23 -4.42 12.44
N LEU A 91 3.15 -3.80 11.70
CA LEU A 91 3.33 -2.35 11.69
C LEU A 91 3.99 -1.87 10.41
N ILE A 92 3.68 -0.65 10.01
CA ILE A 92 4.36 0.10 8.94
C ILE A 92 5.05 1.31 9.56
N LYS A 93 6.25 1.65 9.09
CA LYS A 93 6.94 2.89 9.46
C LYS A 93 6.96 3.83 8.28
N VAL A 94 6.73 5.10 8.53
CA VAL A 94 7.01 6.17 7.57
C VAL A 94 8.08 7.07 8.17
N ARG A 95 9.26 7.08 7.56
CA ARG A 95 10.35 8.00 7.88
C ARG A 95 10.25 9.24 7.02
N TYR A 96 10.70 10.37 7.56
CA TYR A 96 10.56 11.65 6.87
C TYR A 96 11.75 12.59 7.02
N GLY A 97 11.87 13.53 6.09
CA GLY A 97 12.94 14.52 6.06
C GLY A 97 14.11 14.10 5.17
N SER A 98 15.20 14.86 5.23
CA SER A 98 16.30 14.80 4.25
C SER A 98 17.15 13.52 4.26
N SER A 99 16.91 12.56 5.16
CA SER A 99 17.67 11.31 5.20
C SER A 99 16.82 10.12 5.66
N PRO A 100 16.77 9.02 4.90
CA PRO A 100 16.10 7.78 5.30
C PRO A 100 16.76 7.09 6.51
N ALA A 101 17.99 7.49 6.86
CA ALA A 101 18.73 6.96 7.99
C ALA A 101 18.38 7.64 9.33
N ASP A 102 17.70 8.80 9.32
CA ASP A 102 17.31 9.49 10.55
C ASP A 102 16.09 8.84 11.20
N THR A 103 16.32 7.97 12.19
CA THR A 103 15.27 7.24 12.90
C THR A 103 14.46 8.11 13.85
N ASN A 104 14.88 9.35 14.12
CA ASN A 104 14.14 10.27 15.00
C ASN A 104 12.97 10.93 14.29
N LYS A 105 12.94 10.88 12.95
CA LYS A 105 11.88 11.43 12.12
C LYS A 105 11.09 10.28 11.52
N GLN A 106 10.30 9.64 12.38
CA GLN A 106 9.47 8.53 11.95
C GLN A 106 8.12 8.52 12.66
N VAL A 107 7.11 8.06 11.94
CA VAL A 107 5.80 7.71 12.46
C VAL A 107 5.59 6.21 12.26
N THR A 108 5.21 5.52 13.33
CA THR A 108 4.88 4.10 13.29
C THR A 108 3.37 3.94 13.28
N PHE A 109 2.85 3.22 12.32
CA PHE A 109 1.46 2.80 12.24
C PHE A 109 1.37 1.34 12.69
N LEU A 110 0.83 1.12 13.88
CA LEU A 110 0.55 -0.21 14.40
C LEU A 110 -0.73 -0.69 13.72
N LEU A 111 -0.60 -1.73 12.89
CA LEU A 111 -1.73 -2.25 12.15
C LEU A 111 -2.65 -3.04 13.09
N PRO A 112 -3.97 -3.05 12.82
CA PRO A 112 -4.86 -3.87 13.60
C PRO A 112 -4.42 -5.32 13.43
N ALA A 113 -4.19 -6.00 14.55
CA ALA A 113 -3.79 -7.40 14.59
C ALA A 113 -4.97 -8.34 14.23
N SER A 114 -5.84 -7.93 13.29
CA SER A 114 -7.23 -8.38 13.07
C SER A 114 -7.48 -9.80 13.56
N GLU A 115 -8.59 -10.03 14.27
CA GLU A 115 -9.04 -11.34 14.78
C GLU A 115 -9.26 -12.44 13.71
N GLY A 116 -8.64 -12.37 12.53
CA GLY A 116 -8.63 -13.44 11.54
C GLY A 116 -8.20 -13.08 10.11
N GLU A 117 -7.92 -11.82 9.75
CA GLU A 117 -7.61 -11.44 8.36
C GLU A 117 -6.26 -10.72 8.22
N ASP A 118 -5.38 -11.31 7.40
CA ASP A 118 -4.08 -10.77 6.99
C ASP A 118 -4.28 -9.57 6.02
N ILE A 119 -3.34 -8.63 5.96
CA ILE A 119 -3.36 -7.54 4.98
C ILE A 119 -3.47 -8.08 3.55
N VAL A 120 -2.83 -9.23 3.30
CA VAL A 120 -2.81 -9.93 2.02
C VAL A 120 -4.22 -10.41 1.66
N ASP A 121 -4.99 -10.87 2.65
CA ASP A 121 -6.38 -11.27 2.42
C ASP A 121 -7.25 -10.08 2.07
N LYS A 122 -7.05 -8.93 2.72
CA LYS A 122 -7.75 -7.69 2.37
C LYS A 122 -7.40 -7.19 0.97
N LEU A 123 -6.13 -7.34 0.56
CA LEU A 123 -5.70 -7.01 -0.80
C LEU A 123 -6.34 -7.96 -1.83
N ARG A 124 -6.43 -9.26 -1.50
CA ARG A 124 -7.12 -10.26 -2.33
C ARG A 124 -8.60 -9.93 -2.49
N LEU A 125 -9.30 -9.64 -1.39
CA LEU A 125 -10.71 -9.25 -1.39
C LEU A 125 -10.94 -7.97 -2.21
N PHE A 126 -10.07 -6.97 -2.06
CA PHE A 126 -10.11 -5.75 -2.87
C PHE A 126 -9.98 -6.08 -4.37
N LYS A 127 -8.99 -6.90 -4.73
CA LYS A 127 -8.75 -7.32 -6.11
C LYS A 127 -9.94 -8.08 -6.69
N ASP A 128 -10.52 -9.01 -5.92
CA ASP A 128 -11.69 -9.82 -6.35
C ASP A 128 -12.96 -8.97 -6.50
N ALA A 129 -13.18 -8.00 -5.62
CA ALA A 129 -14.30 -7.06 -5.74
C ALA A 129 -14.14 -6.11 -6.93
N ALA A 130 -12.90 -5.75 -7.27
CA ALA A 130 -12.58 -4.80 -8.33
C ALA A 130 -12.51 -5.42 -9.73
N LEU A 131 -12.20 -6.72 -9.84
CA LEU A 131 -12.24 -7.51 -11.07
C LEU A 131 -13.57 -8.30 -11.11
N PRO A 132 -14.67 -7.77 -11.65
CA PRO A 132 -15.85 -8.61 -11.87
C PRO A 132 -15.46 -9.80 -12.74
N ALA A 133 -15.86 -11.00 -12.30
CA ALA A 133 -15.64 -12.24 -13.05
C ALA A 133 -16.19 -12.08 -14.47
N THR A 134 -15.32 -12.17 -15.45
CA THR A 134 -15.69 -12.22 -16.86
C THR A 134 -16.46 -13.52 -17.11
N SER A 135 -17.77 -13.54 -16.85
CA SER A 135 -18.67 -14.62 -17.25
C SER A 135 -20.11 -14.10 -17.42
N GLN A 136 -20.44 -13.88 -18.69
CA GLN A 136 -21.76 -13.97 -19.33
C GLN A 136 -22.90 -13.07 -18.83
N ALA A 137 -23.08 -11.92 -19.49
CA ALA A 137 -24.29 -11.58 -20.25
C ALA A 137 -24.13 -10.19 -20.89
N GLU A 138 -24.06 -10.11 -22.23
CA GLU A 138 -24.60 -8.93 -22.92
C GLU A 138 -26.12 -8.90 -22.67
N PRO A 139 -26.70 -7.72 -22.37
CA PRO A 139 -27.10 -6.87 -23.46
C PRO A 139 -26.86 -5.36 -23.25
N ALA A 140 -26.55 -4.73 -24.39
CA ALA A 140 -26.97 -3.40 -24.85
C ALA A 140 -27.25 -2.30 -23.82
N GLY A 141 -26.39 -1.28 -23.86
CA GLY A 141 -26.80 0.11 -23.67
C GLY A 141 -26.59 0.67 -22.27
N GLY A 142 -25.47 1.35 -22.08
CA GLY A 142 -25.28 2.21 -20.93
C GLY A 142 -23.83 2.61 -20.75
N LYS A 143 -23.48 3.84 -21.10
CA LYS A 143 -22.20 4.46 -20.73
C LYS A 143 -22.09 4.45 -19.20
N ALA A 144 -21.21 3.59 -18.69
CA ALA A 144 -20.52 3.79 -17.43
C ALA A 144 -19.04 3.61 -17.76
N ASP A 145 -18.39 4.73 -18.07
CA ASP A 145 -16.94 4.78 -18.21
C ASP A 145 -16.36 4.79 -16.78
N SER A 146 -16.47 3.65 -16.12
CA SER A 146 -15.85 3.35 -14.83
C SER A 146 -14.91 2.17 -15.04
N SER A 147 -14.09 2.25 -16.08
CA SER A 147 -13.01 1.31 -16.32
C SER A 147 -11.96 1.51 -15.22
N MET A 148 -12.15 0.82 -14.09
CA MET A 148 -11.08 0.53 -13.14
C MET A 148 -9.82 0.10 -13.91
N PRO A 149 -8.61 0.50 -13.49
CA PRO A 149 -7.40 0.17 -14.24
C PRO A 149 -7.09 -1.31 -14.13
N LYS A 150 -7.63 -2.07 -15.09
CA LYS A 150 -7.56 -3.52 -15.16
C LYS A 150 -6.12 -4.01 -15.18
N GLU A 151 -5.21 -3.28 -15.81
CA GLU A 151 -3.79 -3.64 -15.90
C GLU A 151 -3.14 -3.66 -14.51
N LEU A 152 -3.38 -2.65 -13.68
CA LEU A 152 -2.90 -2.61 -12.29
C LEU A 152 -3.45 -3.81 -11.49
N LEU A 153 -4.76 -4.06 -11.59
CA LEU A 153 -5.40 -5.16 -10.85
C LEU A 153 -4.91 -6.54 -11.29
N LEU A 154 -4.63 -6.72 -12.59
CA LEU A 154 -4.03 -7.94 -13.14
C LEU A 154 -2.59 -8.12 -12.64
N ARG A 155 -1.81 -7.04 -12.52
CA ARG A 155 -0.45 -7.11 -11.99
C ARG A 155 -0.43 -7.47 -10.50
N VAL A 156 -1.33 -6.89 -9.71
CA VAL A 156 -1.54 -7.27 -8.31
C VAL A 156 -1.91 -8.76 -8.19
N ALA A 157 -2.75 -9.28 -9.09
CA ALA A 157 -3.08 -10.70 -9.13
C ALA A 157 -1.84 -11.58 -9.34
N SER A 158 -0.98 -11.23 -10.30
CA SER A 158 0.29 -11.94 -10.56
C SER A 158 1.16 -11.98 -9.31
N CYS A 159 1.30 -10.86 -8.60
CA CYS A 159 2.10 -10.79 -7.37
C CYS A 159 1.57 -11.70 -6.26
N LEU A 160 0.24 -11.73 -6.08
CA LEU A 160 -0.42 -12.59 -5.11
C LEU A 160 -0.22 -14.08 -5.43
N GLU A 161 -0.26 -14.46 -6.71
CA GLU A 161 -0.07 -15.85 -7.15
C GLU A 161 1.38 -16.33 -7.01
N GLU A 162 2.36 -15.52 -7.42
CA GLU A 162 3.80 -15.82 -7.28
C GLU A 162 4.19 -16.08 -5.82
N THR A 163 3.60 -15.31 -4.91
CA THR A 163 3.86 -15.44 -3.48
C THR A 163 3.28 -16.74 -2.90
N ALA A 164 2.08 -17.13 -3.33
CA ALA A 164 1.45 -18.37 -2.89
C ALA A 164 2.25 -19.61 -3.31
N GLN A 165 2.86 -19.59 -4.51
CA GLN A 165 3.68 -20.69 -5.02
C GLN A 165 5.03 -20.83 -4.33
N SER A 166 5.53 -19.76 -3.70
CA SER A 166 6.81 -19.76 -2.98
C SER A 166 6.70 -20.24 -1.53
N ALA A 167 5.48 -20.55 -1.06
CA ALA A 167 5.19 -20.95 0.32
C ALA A 167 4.97 -22.47 0.50
N ASP A 168 5.03 -23.26 -0.58
CA ASP A 168 5.03 -24.74 -0.60
C ASP A 168 6.46 -25.30 -0.67
#